data_AF-A0A7S1RZQ5-F1
#
_entry.id   AF-A0A7S1RZQ5-F1
#
_cell.length_a   1.000
_cell.length_b   1.000
_cell.length_c   1.000
_cell.angle_alpha   90.00
_cell.angle_beta   90.00
_cell.angle_gamma   90.00
#
_symmetry.space_group_name_H-M   'P 1'
#
loop_
_entity.id
_entity.type
_entity.pdbx_description
1 polymer ?
#
loop_
_entity_poly.entity_id
_entity_poly.type
_entity_poly.pdbx_seq_one_letter_code
_entity_poly.pdbx_strand_id
1 'polypeptide(L)'
;VVSDLIGSPSGGLSKEAVRALADRTKAKMPEDIFKKPEETGEGGAAKVSWRQKRQQNLATGNNNNKRGVAGARITVQPPNKKGRTVGPPSKAEIESAADKRKRRCDGCETEPAALAVIRCVNCEAYLCAKCNELNHQTALLKKHARQPLVQDGVDAYSRFKFLFTAGDQWQLMTSVALWRYEWGWEKIGGINAMSPWGGPNAFQILDCGAKRLKVRGIRGGGQNLGWLDVNMLVDKGSGELMIRPLQQAKK
;
A
#
# COMPACT_ATOMS: atom_id res chain seq x y z
N VAL A 1 -9.39 16.24 -48.49
CA VAL A 1 -10.81 16.06 -48.08
C VAL A 1 -10.97 14.75 -47.34
N VAL A 2 -10.32 14.59 -46.17
CA VAL A 2 -10.60 13.55 -45.16
C VAL A 2 -9.94 14.04 -43.86
N SER A 3 -10.63 14.88 -43.11
CA SER A 3 -10.31 15.27 -41.72
C SER A 3 -11.47 16.11 -41.21
N ASP A 4 -12.53 15.47 -40.70
CA ASP A 4 -13.61 16.15 -39.94
C ASP A 4 -14.58 15.13 -39.30
N LEU A 5 -14.09 14.16 -38.51
CA LEU A 5 -14.97 13.24 -37.76
C LEU A 5 -14.33 12.74 -36.44
N ILE A 6 -13.93 13.67 -35.56
CA ILE A 6 -13.72 13.34 -34.14
C ILE A 6 -14.46 14.38 -33.30
N GLY A 7 -15.77 14.17 -33.16
CA GLY A 7 -16.61 14.90 -32.22
C GLY A 7 -16.54 14.27 -30.83
N SER A 8 -16.39 15.12 -29.82
CA SER A 8 -16.38 14.79 -28.39
C SER A 8 -17.59 13.95 -27.93
N PRO A 9 -17.40 12.90 -27.09
CA PRO A 9 -18.51 12.12 -26.58
C PRO A 9 -18.94 12.66 -25.20
N SER A 10 -19.86 13.63 -25.18
CA SER A 10 -20.61 14.01 -23.97
C SER A 10 -22.04 13.46 -23.96
N GLY A 11 -22.45 12.74 -25.01
CA GLY A 11 -23.72 12.03 -25.04
C GLY A 11 -23.61 10.66 -24.39
N GLY A 12 -24.21 10.48 -23.21
CA GLY A 12 -24.40 9.15 -22.63
C GLY A 12 -25.17 8.24 -23.61
N LEU A 13 -24.87 6.94 -23.58
CA LEU A 13 -25.58 5.92 -24.38
C LEU A 13 -27.09 6.02 -24.14
N SER A 14 -27.88 6.02 -25.22
CA SER A 14 -29.33 6.00 -25.11
C SER A 14 -29.81 4.75 -24.36
N LYS A 15 -30.95 4.84 -23.67
CA LYS A 15 -31.55 3.70 -22.95
C LYS A 15 -31.77 2.48 -23.86
N GLU A 16 -32.02 2.72 -25.14
CA GLU A 16 -32.17 1.70 -26.17
C GLU A 16 -30.84 1.01 -26.47
N ALA A 17 -29.74 1.75 -26.59
CA ALA A 17 -28.41 1.19 -26.77
C ALA A 17 -27.97 0.35 -25.56
N VAL A 18 -28.31 0.77 -24.34
CA VAL A 18 -28.02 0.00 -23.12
C VAL A 18 -28.83 -1.30 -23.07
N ARG A 19 -30.12 -1.29 -23.45
CA ARG A 19 -30.94 -2.50 -23.55
C ARG A 19 -30.41 -3.47 -24.61
N ALA A 20 -30.10 -2.97 -25.80
CA ALA A 20 -29.55 -3.79 -26.88
C ALA A 20 -28.21 -4.45 -26.50
N LEU A 21 -27.36 -3.78 -25.71
CA LEU A 21 -26.10 -4.35 -25.22
C LEU A 21 -26.32 -5.43 -24.15
N ALA A 22 -27.33 -5.26 -23.29
CA ALA A 22 -27.70 -6.24 -22.26
C ALA A 22 -28.27 -7.52 -22.88
N ASP A 23 -29.10 -7.40 -23.92
CA ASP A 23 -29.66 -8.58 -24.61
C ASP A 23 -28.58 -9.37 -25.37
N ARG A 24 -27.61 -8.67 -25.98
CA ARG A 24 -26.47 -9.29 -26.66
C ARG A 24 -25.52 -10.03 -25.71
N THR A 25 -25.35 -9.55 -24.50
CA THR A 25 -24.51 -10.22 -23.50
C THR A 25 -25.22 -11.42 -22.88
N LYS A 26 -26.56 -11.36 -22.72
CA LYS A 26 -27.36 -12.47 -22.23
C LYS A 26 -27.35 -13.68 -23.18
N ALA A 27 -27.36 -13.45 -24.49
CA ALA A 27 -27.31 -14.50 -25.51
C ALA A 27 -25.95 -15.22 -25.63
N LYS A 28 -24.88 -14.70 -25.01
CA LYS A 28 -23.52 -15.27 -25.10
C LYS A 28 -23.07 -15.99 -23.83
N MET A 29 -23.86 -15.98 -22.76
CA MET A 29 -23.48 -16.69 -21.54
C MET A 29 -23.97 -18.14 -21.59
N PRO A 30 -23.08 -19.14 -21.38
CA PRO A 30 -23.45 -20.54 -21.35
C PRO A 30 -24.39 -20.83 -20.16
N GLU A 31 -25.48 -21.58 -20.41
CA GLU A 31 -26.53 -21.88 -19.44
C GLU A 31 -26.02 -22.65 -18.20
N ASP A 32 -24.83 -23.27 -18.29
CA ASP A 32 -24.23 -24.04 -17.20
C ASP A 32 -23.78 -23.19 -16.00
N ILE A 33 -23.70 -21.86 -16.11
CA ILE A 33 -23.35 -20.97 -14.99
C ILE A 33 -24.50 -20.85 -13.98
N PHE A 34 -25.75 -21.17 -14.36
CA PHE A 34 -26.92 -21.03 -13.49
C PHE A 34 -27.40 -22.34 -12.84
N LYS A 35 -26.69 -23.46 -13.06
CA LYS A 35 -26.98 -24.70 -12.34
C LYS A 35 -26.56 -24.56 -10.88
N LYS A 36 -27.55 -24.43 -9.98
CA LYS A 36 -27.37 -24.52 -8.53
C LYS A 36 -26.62 -25.81 -8.21
N PRO A 37 -25.52 -25.77 -7.44
CA PRO A 37 -24.88 -26.99 -6.98
C PRO A 37 -25.88 -27.75 -6.09
N GLU A 38 -26.20 -28.98 -6.49
CA GLU A 38 -27.00 -29.90 -5.70
C GLU A 38 -26.26 -30.22 -4.40
N GLU A 39 -27.00 -30.15 -3.29
CA GLU A 39 -26.52 -30.42 -1.94
C GLU A 39 -26.19 -31.91 -1.79
N THR A 40 -24.95 -32.29 -2.06
CA THR A 40 -24.40 -33.56 -1.57
C THR A 40 -24.09 -33.42 -0.09
N GLY A 41 -24.99 -33.94 0.74
CA GLY A 41 -24.80 -34.06 2.18
C GLY A 41 -23.83 -35.18 2.52
N GLU A 42 -22.71 -34.84 3.16
CA GLU A 42 -21.85 -35.80 3.86
C GLU A 42 -21.20 -35.15 5.09
N GLY A 43 -21.30 -35.85 6.23
CA GLY A 43 -20.24 -35.91 7.24
C GLY A 43 -20.19 -34.81 8.30
N GLY A 44 -20.94 -34.99 9.39
CA GLY A 44 -20.78 -34.22 10.62
C GLY A 44 -19.45 -34.49 11.33
N ALA A 45 -18.45 -33.64 11.08
CA ALA A 45 -17.27 -33.53 11.94
C ALA A 45 -17.50 -32.45 13.01
N ALA A 46 -17.44 -32.83 14.28
CA ALA A 46 -17.58 -31.93 15.42
C ALA A 46 -16.53 -30.81 15.35
N LYS A 47 -16.99 -29.57 15.08
CA LYS A 47 -16.14 -28.38 15.05
C LYS A 47 -15.66 -28.05 16.46
N VAL A 48 -14.43 -28.46 16.77
CA VAL A 48 -13.72 -28.01 17.98
C VAL A 48 -13.56 -26.49 17.91
N SER A 49 -14.01 -25.77 18.94
CA SER A 49 -13.99 -24.31 18.94
C SER A 49 -12.55 -23.77 18.90
N TRP A 50 -12.33 -22.70 18.14
CA TRP A 50 -11.02 -22.04 17.98
C TRP A 50 -10.39 -21.63 19.32
N ARG A 51 -11.23 -21.37 20.34
CA ARG A 51 -10.80 -21.00 21.70
C ARG A 51 -10.11 -22.15 22.43
N GLN A 52 -10.50 -23.39 22.16
CA GLN A 52 -10.00 -24.59 22.84
C GLN A 52 -8.63 -25.03 22.29
N LYS A 53 -8.37 -24.80 21.01
CA LYS A 53 -7.08 -25.10 20.35
C LYS A 53 -5.96 -24.12 20.77
N ARG A 54 -6.31 -22.88 21.15
CA ARG A 54 -5.34 -21.85 21.58
C ARG A 54 -4.79 -22.09 22.99
N GLN A 55 -5.54 -22.76 23.88
CA GLN A 55 -5.08 -23.08 25.22
C GLN A 55 -4.09 -24.27 25.26
N GLN A 56 -4.19 -25.20 24.31
CA GLN A 56 -3.29 -26.36 24.24
C GLN A 56 -1.86 -25.99 23.78
N ASN A 57 -1.68 -24.92 23.00
CA ASN A 57 -0.37 -24.49 22.50
C ASN A 57 0.44 -23.63 23.47
N LEU A 58 -0.10 -23.26 24.64
CA LEU A 58 0.62 -22.48 25.65
C LEU A 58 1.31 -23.35 26.72
N ALA A 59 1.11 -24.68 26.72
CA ALA A 59 1.61 -25.57 27.77
C ALA A 59 2.95 -26.28 27.45
N THR A 60 3.48 -26.16 26.22
CA THR A 60 4.66 -26.94 25.75
C THR A 60 5.87 -26.07 25.40
N GLY A 61 5.99 -24.88 26.01
CA GLY A 61 7.17 -24.00 25.90
C GLY A 61 8.40 -24.56 26.62
N ASN A 62 9.17 -25.36 25.87
CA ASN A 62 10.38 -26.08 26.26
C ASN A 62 11.50 -25.14 26.75
N ASN A 63 11.93 -25.32 28.00
CA ASN A 63 13.08 -24.67 28.64
C ASN A 63 14.37 -25.42 28.23
N ASN A 64 15.24 -24.80 27.41
CA ASN A 64 16.65 -25.18 27.37
C ASN A 64 17.49 -24.14 26.59
N ASN A 65 18.20 -23.27 27.31
CA ASN A 65 19.62 -22.99 27.03
C ASN A 65 20.25 -22.09 28.10
N LYS A 66 20.92 -22.73 29.07
CA LYS A 66 21.96 -22.15 29.93
C LYS A 66 23.29 -22.80 29.55
N ARG A 67 24.19 -22.07 28.89
CA ARG A 67 25.65 -22.28 29.00
C ARG A 67 26.36 -20.95 28.88
N GLY A 68 27.11 -20.62 29.93
CA GLY A 68 28.01 -19.47 29.97
C GLY A 68 29.37 -19.77 29.36
N VAL A 69 30.10 -18.72 29.01
CA VAL A 69 31.55 -18.75 28.79
C VAL A 69 32.12 -17.46 29.36
N ALA A 70 33.11 -17.61 30.23
CA ALA A 70 33.84 -16.54 30.90
C ALA A 70 35.07 -16.11 30.09
N GLY A 71 35.41 -14.82 30.18
CA GLY A 71 36.79 -14.33 30.22
C GLY A 71 37.40 -13.79 28.93
N ALA A 72 37.61 -12.47 28.86
CA ALA A 72 38.90 -11.85 28.52
C ALA A 72 38.82 -10.32 28.75
N ARG A 73 39.66 -9.81 29.66
CA ARG A 73 39.91 -8.38 29.86
C ARG A 73 40.80 -7.86 28.74
N ILE A 74 40.36 -6.81 28.03
CA ILE A 74 41.25 -5.96 27.22
C ILE A 74 41.05 -4.52 27.68
N THR A 75 42.08 -3.98 28.33
CA THR A 75 42.27 -2.58 28.69
C THR A 75 42.80 -1.81 27.49
N VAL A 76 42.03 -0.90 26.89
CA VAL A 76 42.56 0.16 26.01
C VAL A 76 41.72 1.45 26.13
N GLN A 77 42.34 2.43 26.80
CA GLN A 77 42.37 3.90 26.63
C GLN A 77 41.13 4.80 26.38
N PRO A 78 41.20 6.08 26.83
CA PRO A 78 40.06 6.99 27.02
C PRO A 78 39.63 7.75 25.74
N PRO A 79 38.46 8.43 25.77
CA PRO A 79 37.67 8.74 24.58
C PRO A 79 38.06 10.09 23.96
N ASN A 80 38.18 10.14 22.64
CA ASN A 80 38.08 11.41 21.93
C ASN A 80 37.46 11.24 20.54
N LYS A 81 36.54 12.17 20.21
CA LYS A 81 35.61 12.23 19.05
C LYS A 81 34.25 11.55 19.29
N LYS A 82 33.25 12.40 19.56
CA LYS A 82 31.80 12.09 19.57
C LYS A 82 31.30 11.72 18.17
N GLY A 83 31.82 10.64 17.58
CA GLY A 83 31.19 9.97 16.46
C GLY A 83 30.04 9.15 17.01
N ARG A 84 28.79 9.52 16.67
CA ARG A 84 27.62 8.73 17.03
C ARG A 84 27.65 7.45 16.19
N THR A 85 28.39 6.44 16.66
CA THR A 85 28.39 5.09 16.09
C THR A 85 27.00 4.51 16.27
N VAL A 86 26.19 4.59 15.22
CA VAL A 86 24.92 3.87 15.16
C VAL A 86 25.29 2.40 15.04
N GLY A 87 25.03 1.63 16.10
CA GLY A 87 25.26 0.19 16.09
C GLY A 87 24.45 -0.47 14.96
N PRO A 88 24.96 -1.55 14.36
CA PRO A 88 24.19 -2.31 13.37
C PRO A 88 22.84 -2.74 13.99
N PRO A 89 21.73 -2.65 13.23
CA PRO A 89 20.41 -3.00 13.75
C PRO A 89 20.42 -4.44 14.25
N SER A 90 19.78 -4.65 15.39
CA SER A 90 19.75 -5.96 16.02
C SER A 90 19.07 -6.97 15.11
N LYS A 91 19.49 -8.24 15.18
CA LYS A 91 18.88 -9.34 14.41
C LYS A 91 17.35 -9.42 14.60
N ALA A 92 16.87 -9.10 15.81
CA ALA A 92 15.45 -9.02 16.13
C ALA A 92 14.72 -7.89 15.38
N GLU A 93 15.36 -6.73 15.15
CA GLU A 93 14.78 -5.65 14.36
C GLU A 93 14.68 -6.02 12.87
N ILE A 94 15.70 -6.71 12.35
CA ILE A 94 15.73 -7.20 10.96
C ILE A 94 14.66 -8.27 10.72
N GLU A 95 14.51 -9.23 11.65
CA GLU A 95 13.50 -10.28 11.58
C GLU A 95 12.08 -9.72 11.74
N SER A 96 11.86 -8.77 12.66
CA SER A 96 10.54 -8.13 12.82
C SER A 96 10.11 -7.33 11.59
N ALA A 97 11.07 -6.77 10.83
CA ALA A 97 10.81 -6.06 9.60
C ALA A 97 10.53 -7.01 8.44
N ALA A 98 11.11 -8.20 8.43
CA ALA A 98 10.86 -9.24 7.43
C ALA A 98 9.51 -9.95 7.64
N ASP A 99 9.12 -10.21 8.89
CA ASP A 99 7.82 -10.81 9.22
C ASP A 99 6.65 -9.85 8.97
N LYS A 100 6.85 -8.55 9.14
CA LYS A 100 5.86 -7.54 8.72
C LYS A 100 5.61 -7.56 7.21
N ARG A 101 6.59 -7.96 6.39
CA ARG A 101 6.52 -7.98 4.91
C ARG A 101 5.81 -9.20 4.33
N LYS A 102 5.40 -10.17 5.15
CA LYS A 102 4.75 -11.41 4.68
C LYS A 102 3.50 -11.74 5.51
N ARG A 103 2.68 -10.74 5.86
CA ARG A 103 1.39 -11.02 6.50
C ARG A 103 0.50 -11.79 5.53
N ARG A 104 0.38 -13.10 5.75
CA ARG A 104 -0.51 -13.99 4.99
C ARG A 104 -1.95 -13.84 5.50
N CYS A 105 -2.88 -14.29 4.69
CA CYS A 105 -4.28 -14.35 5.06
C CYS A 105 -4.50 -15.37 6.18
N ASP A 106 -5.10 -14.93 7.29
CA ASP A 106 -5.45 -15.76 8.44
C ASP A 106 -6.62 -16.72 8.14
N GLY A 107 -7.41 -16.42 7.10
CA GLY A 107 -8.57 -17.23 6.68
C GLY A 107 -8.31 -18.17 5.50
N CYS A 108 -7.08 -18.21 4.96
CA CYS A 108 -6.73 -19.17 3.91
C CYS A 108 -6.21 -20.45 4.54
N GLU A 109 -6.87 -21.57 4.26
CA GLU A 109 -6.43 -22.92 4.68
C GLU A 109 -5.44 -23.55 3.67
N THR A 110 -5.08 -22.83 2.61
CA THR A 110 -4.15 -23.30 1.58
C THR A 110 -2.70 -23.04 1.99
N GLU A 111 -1.79 -23.96 1.69
CA GLU A 111 -0.34 -23.76 1.84
C GLU A 111 0.32 -23.58 0.45
N PRO A 112 0.97 -22.44 0.16
CA PRO A 112 1.14 -21.26 1.01
C PRO A 112 -0.11 -20.37 1.05
N ALA A 113 -0.47 -19.88 2.24
CA ALA A 113 -1.60 -18.97 2.39
C ALA A 113 -1.39 -17.68 1.57
N ALA A 114 -2.46 -17.22 0.91
CA ALA A 114 -2.44 -16.04 0.06
C ALA A 114 -2.01 -14.78 0.83
N LEU A 115 -1.45 -13.78 0.13
CA LEU A 115 -1.09 -12.50 0.75
C LEU A 115 -2.33 -11.76 1.23
N ALA A 116 -2.27 -11.21 2.45
CA ALA A 116 -3.34 -10.37 2.96
C ALA A 116 -3.38 -9.02 2.22
N VAL A 117 -4.58 -8.58 1.87
CA VAL A 117 -4.85 -7.29 1.19
C VAL A 117 -5.61 -6.35 2.12
N ILE A 118 -6.32 -6.89 3.11
CA ILE A 118 -7.23 -6.15 3.98
C ILE A 118 -6.96 -6.55 5.41
N ARG A 119 -6.91 -5.59 6.32
CA ARG A 119 -6.96 -5.82 7.76
C ARG A 119 -8.33 -5.42 8.27
N CYS A 120 -9.01 -6.34 8.93
CA CYS A 120 -10.22 -6.01 9.68
C CYS A 120 -9.81 -5.46 11.05
N VAL A 121 -10.18 -4.23 11.38
CA VAL A 121 -9.83 -3.60 12.66
C VAL A 121 -10.55 -4.29 13.81
N ASN A 122 -11.84 -4.60 13.64
CA ASN A 122 -12.66 -5.23 14.68
C ASN A 122 -12.26 -6.68 15.00
N CYS A 123 -11.87 -7.48 14.00
CA CYS A 123 -11.44 -8.86 14.19
C CYS A 123 -9.93 -8.99 14.44
N GLU A 124 -9.17 -7.91 14.26
CA GLU A 124 -7.70 -7.90 14.23
C GLU A 124 -7.07 -8.90 13.24
N ALA A 125 -7.85 -9.34 12.25
CA ALA A 125 -7.46 -10.37 11.27
C ALA A 125 -6.98 -9.77 9.95
N TYR A 126 -6.02 -10.45 9.32
CA TYR A 126 -5.45 -10.15 8.02
C TYR A 126 -6.05 -11.07 6.97
N LEU A 127 -6.69 -10.52 5.94
CA LEU A 127 -7.46 -11.28 4.97
C LEU A 127 -7.02 -10.95 3.55
N CYS A 128 -6.93 -11.98 2.69
CA CYS A 128 -6.88 -11.77 1.25
C CYS A 128 -8.26 -11.31 0.74
N ALA A 129 -8.33 -10.83 -0.49
CA ALA A 129 -9.58 -10.36 -1.09
C ALA A 129 -10.70 -11.42 -1.02
N LYS A 130 -10.38 -12.67 -1.37
CA LYS A 130 -11.34 -13.79 -1.38
C LYS A 130 -11.89 -14.12 0.01
N CYS A 131 -11.03 -14.25 1.02
CA CYS A 131 -11.49 -14.55 2.39
C CYS A 131 -12.24 -13.37 3.02
N ASN A 132 -11.93 -12.13 2.63
CA ASN A 132 -12.72 -10.97 3.04
C ASN A 132 -14.13 -11.00 2.42
N GLU A 133 -14.27 -11.33 1.14
CA GLU A 133 -15.60 -11.43 0.50
C GLU A 133 -16.44 -12.54 1.13
N LEU A 134 -15.87 -13.74 1.30
CA LEU A 134 -16.59 -14.88 1.84
C LEU A 134 -17.03 -14.68 3.30
N ASN A 135 -16.14 -14.13 4.15
CA ASN A 135 -16.44 -14.01 5.58
C ASN A 135 -17.08 -12.67 5.96
N HIS A 136 -16.63 -11.54 5.37
CA HIS A 136 -17.03 -10.18 5.78
C HIS A 136 -18.19 -9.58 4.95
N GLN A 137 -18.81 -10.34 4.06
CA GLN A 137 -20.09 -9.95 3.47
C GLN A 137 -21.32 -10.39 4.29
N THR A 138 -21.12 -11.25 5.29
CA THR A 138 -22.21 -11.68 6.19
C THR A 138 -22.81 -10.49 6.96
N ALA A 139 -24.11 -10.55 7.27
CA ALA A 139 -24.83 -9.44 7.91
C ALA A 139 -24.21 -8.98 9.24
N LEU A 140 -23.59 -9.90 9.98
CA LEU A 140 -22.92 -9.61 11.26
C LEU A 140 -21.61 -8.84 11.07
N LEU A 141 -20.80 -9.23 10.09
CA LEU A 141 -19.45 -8.70 9.89
C LEU A 141 -19.41 -7.52 8.90
N LYS A 142 -20.52 -7.23 8.22
CA LYS A 142 -20.64 -6.11 7.26
C LYS A 142 -20.32 -4.75 7.89
N LYS A 143 -20.57 -4.58 9.19
CA LYS A 143 -20.30 -3.36 9.97
C LYS A 143 -18.84 -3.20 10.41
N HIS A 144 -18.00 -4.21 10.19
CA HIS A 144 -16.61 -4.13 10.62
C HIS A 144 -15.83 -3.11 9.77
N ALA A 145 -15.02 -2.30 10.45
CA ALA A 145 -14.09 -1.39 9.83
C ALA A 145 -12.95 -2.18 9.19
N ARG A 146 -12.80 -2.00 7.88
CA ARG A 146 -11.81 -2.70 7.06
C ARG A 146 -10.83 -1.67 6.53
N GLN A 147 -9.55 -1.88 6.82
CA GLN A 147 -8.47 -1.05 6.32
C GLN A 147 -7.74 -1.82 5.21
N PRO A 148 -7.68 -1.30 3.97
CA PRO A 148 -6.84 -1.90 2.95
C PRO A 148 -5.38 -1.80 3.39
N LEU A 149 -4.68 -2.92 3.34
CA LEU A 149 -3.24 -2.95 3.52
C LEU A 149 -2.60 -2.52 2.21
N VAL A 150 -1.73 -1.53 2.28
CA VAL A 150 -0.78 -1.29 1.20
C VAL A 150 0.07 -2.55 1.12
N GLN A 151 -0.10 -3.34 0.06
CA GLN A 151 0.80 -4.47 -0.16
C GLN A 151 2.19 -3.89 -0.35
N ASP A 152 3.11 -4.19 0.58
CA ASP A 152 4.52 -3.87 0.45
C ASP A 152 5.01 -4.46 -0.89
N GLY A 153 5.17 -3.62 -1.91
CA GLY A 153 5.57 -4.02 -3.26
C GLY A 153 4.65 -3.54 -4.39
N VAL A 154 3.42 -3.11 -4.10
CA VAL A 154 2.64 -2.34 -5.08
C VAL A 154 3.13 -0.90 -5.01
N ASP A 155 3.93 -0.52 -6.00
CA ASP A 155 4.48 0.82 -6.13
C ASP A 155 3.35 1.86 -6.01
N ALA A 156 3.44 2.74 -4.99
CA ALA A 156 2.45 3.78 -4.76
C ALA A 156 2.22 4.63 -6.01
N TYR A 157 3.25 4.79 -6.84
CA TYR A 157 3.12 5.43 -8.12
C TYR A 157 2.02 4.79 -8.99
N SER A 158 2.02 3.47 -9.15
CA SER A 158 1.02 2.75 -9.95
C SER A 158 -0.40 2.95 -9.40
N ARG A 159 -0.55 3.09 -8.08
CA ARG A 159 -1.82 3.34 -7.42
C ARG A 159 -2.34 4.76 -7.61
N PHE A 160 -1.46 5.76 -7.67
CA PHE A 160 -1.87 7.17 -7.71
C PHE A 160 -1.60 7.88 -9.04
N LYS A 161 -0.93 7.22 -10.01
CA LYS A 161 -0.49 7.85 -11.26
C LYS A 161 -1.61 8.54 -12.05
N PHE A 162 -2.84 8.02 -11.97
CA PHE A 162 -3.98 8.59 -12.68
C PHE A 162 -4.47 9.92 -12.10
N LEU A 163 -4.01 10.29 -10.90
CA LEU A 163 -4.30 11.59 -10.30
C LEU A 163 -3.37 12.69 -10.83
N PHE A 164 -2.27 12.33 -11.49
CA PHE A 164 -1.21 13.26 -11.84
C PHE A 164 -1.22 13.58 -13.32
N THR A 165 -1.41 14.86 -13.64
CA THR A 165 -1.27 15.38 -15.01
C THR A 165 -0.05 16.30 -15.09
N ALA A 166 0.70 16.22 -16.19
CA ALA A 166 1.76 17.18 -16.46
C ALA A 166 1.17 18.61 -16.53
N GLY A 167 1.83 19.55 -15.86
CA GLY A 167 1.37 20.93 -15.70
C GLY A 167 0.68 21.21 -14.36
N ASP A 168 0.12 20.18 -13.70
CA ASP A 168 -0.59 20.35 -12.43
C ASP A 168 0.34 20.83 -11.31
N GLN A 169 -0.23 21.62 -10.40
CA GLN A 169 0.45 22.09 -9.20
C GLN A 169 -0.12 21.41 -7.95
N TRP A 170 0.77 20.96 -7.08
CA TRP A 170 0.44 20.21 -5.88
C TRP A 170 1.13 20.83 -4.68
N GLN A 171 0.36 20.94 -3.59
CA GLN A 171 0.82 21.37 -2.29
C GLN A 171 1.41 20.18 -1.52
N LEU A 172 2.59 20.43 -0.95
CA LEU A 172 3.41 19.43 -0.29
C LEU A 172 3.22 19.50 1.24
N MET A 173 2.75 18.41 1.86
CA MET A 173 2.58 18.34 3.32
C MET A 173 3.80 17.74 4.04
N THR A 174 4.69 17.06 3.31
CA THR A 174 5.88 16.37 3.85
C THR A 174 7.11 16.67 3.01
N SER A 175 8.29 16.77 3.63
CA SER A 175 9.53 17.05 2.89
C SER A 175 9.94 15.84 2.06
N VAL A 176 10.29 16.07 0.79
CA VAL A 176 10.62 15.00 -0.16
C VAL A 176 12.02 15.15 -0.73
N ALA A 177 12.66 14.02 -0.99
CA ALA A 177 13.90 13.98 -1.74
C ALA A 177 13.61 14.02 -3.26
N LEU A 178 14.53 14.64 -4.00
CA LEU A 178 14.53 14.62 -5.46
C LEU A 178 15.75 13.83 -5.95
N TRP A 179 15.51 12.98 -6.94
CA TRP A 179 16.50 12.11 -7.57
C TRP A 179 16.90 12.65 -8.95
N ARG A 180 18.16 12.41 -9.35
CA ARG A 180 18.67 12.85 -10.66
C ARG A 180 17.94 12.17 -11.81
N TYR A 181 17.70 10.88 -11.65
CA TYR A 181 17.12 10.00 -12.66
C TYR A 181 15.86 9.35 -12.12
N GLU A 182 14.97 8.98 -13.05
CA GLU A 182 13.78 8.22 -12.72
C GLU A 182 14.14 6.89 -12.06
N TRP A 183 15.10 6.18 -12.67
CA TRP A 183 15.62 4.90 -12.25
C TRP A 183 17.02 5.10 -11.66
N GLY A 184 17.10 5.45 -10.38
CA GLY A 184 18.39 5.69 -9.73
C GLY A 184 18.28 6.09 -8.26
N TRP A 185 19.43 6.02 -7.60
CA TRP A 185 19.61 6.34 -6.19
C TRP A 185 20.47 7.60 -5.97
N GLU A 186 20.82 8.31 -7.05
CA GLU A 186 21.55 9.56 -6.93
C GLU A 186 20.59 10.70 -6.58
N LYS A 187 20.71 11.18 -5.34
CA LYS A 187 19.92 12.31 -4.84
C LYS A 187 20.55 13.61 -5.31
N ILE A 188 19.74 14.50 -5.91
CA ILE A 188 20.19 15.83 -6.33
C ILE A 188 19.73 16.94 -5.40
N GLY A 189 18.69 16.67 -4.60
CA GLY A 189 18.13 17.69 -3.72
C GLY A 189 16.89 17.23 -3.00
N GLY A 190 16.03 18.19 -2.70
CA GLY A 190 14.75 17.96 -2.03
C GLY A 190 13.90 19.22 -2.03
N ILE A 191 12.63 19.04 -1.69
CA ILE A 191 11.66 20.11 -1.49
C ILE A 191 11.18 19.99 -0.04
N ASN A 192 11.33 21.07 0.72
CA ASN A 192 10.85 21.11 2.10
C ASN A 192 9.32 21.28 2.09
N ALA A 193 8.64 20.61 3.03
CA ALA A 193 7.19 20.75 3.22
C ALA A 193 6.77 22.21 3.46
N MET A 194 7.54 22.91 4.29
CA MET A 194 7.29 24.29 4.66
C MET A 194 8.25 25.20 3.91
N SER A 195 7.70 26.26 3.32
CA SER A 195 8.48 27.37 2.77
C SER A 195 9.12 28.19 3.90
N PRO A 196 10.15 29.01 3.60
CA PRO A 196 10.76 29.90 4.59
C PRO A 196 9.76 30.87 5.27
N TRP A 197 8.64 31.16 4.61
CA TRP A 197 7.58 32.05 5.10
C TRP A 197 6.50 31.30 5.91
N GLY A 198 6.71 30.01 6.22
CA GLY A 198 5.76 29.21 7.01
C GLY A 198 4.54 28.72 6.23
N GLY A 199 4.39 29.08 4.96
CA GLY A 199 3.36 28.51 4.09
C GLY A 199 3.76 27.11 3.59
N PRO A 200 2.80 26.21 3.33
CA PRO A 200 3.07 24.94 2.67
C PRO A 200 3.65 25.17 1.27
N ASN A 201 4.70 24.42 0.94
CA ASN A 201 5.39 24.54 -0.33
C ASN A 201 4.58 23.84 -1.44
N ALA A 202 4.80 24.25 -2.68
CA ALA A 202 4.15 23.64 -3.83
C ALA A 202 5.19 23.20 -4.86
N PHE A 203 4.84 22.22 -5.66
CA PHE A 203 5.61 21.80 -6.82
C PHE A 203 4.69 21.65 -8.03
N GLN A 204 5.27 21.81 -9.21
CA GLN A 204 4.62 21.55 -10.48
C GLN A 204 5.11 20.22 -11.04
N ILE A 205 4.19 19.42 -11.55
CA ILE A 205 4.50 18.20 -12.28
C ILE A 205 4.91 18.59 -13.70
N LEU A 206 6.12 18.22 -14.11
CA LEU A 206 6.63 18.46 -15.46
C LEU A 206 6.36 17.26 -16.37
N ASP A 207 6.51 16.04 -15.83
CA ASP A 207 6.37 14.80 -16.57
C ASP A 207 5.99 13.63 -15.63
N CYS A 208 5.27 12.65 -16.16
CA CYS A 208 4.83 11.45 -15.44
C CYS A 208 5.58 10.24 -16.00
N GLY A 209 6.60 9.75 -15.26
CA GLY A 209 7.38 8.58 -15.67
C GLY A 209 6.61 7.26 -15.53
N ALA A 210 7.35 6.16 -15.58
CA ALA A 210 6.88 4.83 -15.26
C ALA A 210 6.85 4.55 -13.74
N LYS A 211 7.74 5.15 -12.94
CA LYS A 211 7.78 4.99 -11.46
C LYS A 211 7.81 6.26 -10.64
N ARG A 212 8.22 7.39 -11.22
CA ARG A 212 8.40 8.65 -10.50
C ARG A 212 7.81 9.81 -11.28
N LEU A 213 7.54 10.90 -10.57
CA LEU A 213 7.10 12.16 -11.16
C LEU A 213 8.31 13.06 -11.38
N LYS A 214 8.51 13.59 -12.58
CA LYS A 214 9.48 14.67 -12.77
C LYS A 214 8.82 15.97 -12.32
N VAL A 215 9.38 16.62 -11.32
CA VAL A 215 8.78 17.79 -10.68
C VAL A 215 9.74 18.97 -10.63
N ARG A 216 9.17 20.16 -10.54
CA ARG A 216 9.86 21.41 -10.26
C ARG A 216 9.25 22.06 -9.02
N GLY A 217 10.07 22.36 -8.03
CA GLY A 217 9.65 23.06 -6.81
C GLY A 217 10.62 24.16 -6.41
N ILE A 218 10.23 25.00 -5.46
CA ILE A 218 11.06 26.11 -4.95
C ILE A 218 11.68 25.70 -3.62
N ARG A 219 12.99 25.95 -3.44
CA ARG A 219 13.68 25.82 -2.15
C ARG A 219 14.64 26.99 -1.97
N GLY A 220 14.39 27.83 -0.96
CA GLY A 220 15.30 28.93 -0.60
C GLY A 220 15.59 29.90 -1.76
N GLY A 221 14.56 30.21 -2.57
CA GLY A 221 14.70 31.09 -3.74
C GLY A 221 15.23 30.42 -5.01
N GLY A 222 15.81 29.23 -4.92
CA GLY A 222 16.24 28.43 -6.08
C GLY A 222 15.14 27.50 -6.60
N GLN A 223 15.14 27.25 -7.91
CA GLN A 223 14.34 26.19 -8.51
C GLN A 223 15.09 24.85 -8.39
N ASN A 224 14.45 23.87 -7.75
CA ASN A 224 14.91 22.49 -7.76
C ASN A 224 14.08 21.69 -8.76
N LEU A 225 14.74 20.96 -9.63
CA LEU A 225 14.13 20.07 -10.61
C LEU A 225 14.65 18.66 -10.40
N GLY A 226 13.77 17.66 -10.40
CA GLY A 226 14.18 16.27 -10.22
C GLY A 226 13.04 15.28 -10.25
N TRP A 227 13.36 14.01 -10.07
CA TRP A 227 12.39 12.93 -9.98
C TRP A 227 11.97 12.72 -8.53
N LEU A 228 10.66 12.71 -8.29
CA LEU A 228 10.01 12.54 -7.01
C LEU A 228 9.40 11.14 -6.92
N ASP A 229 9.68 10.45 -5.83
CA ASP A 229 9.14 9.12 -5.54
C ASP A 229 7.80 9.24 -4.79
N VAL A 230 6.71 8.79 -5.41
CA VAL A 230 5.37 8.90 -4.83
C VAL A 230 5.25 8.08 -3.54
N ASN A 231 6.07 7.04 -3.34
CA ASN A 231 6.08 6.29 -2.08
C ASN A 231 6.50 7.17 -0.89
N MET A 232 7.27 8.24 -1.11
CA MET A 232 7.62 9.21 -0.06
C MET A 232 6.47 10.14 0.31
N LEU A 233 5.47 10.25 -0.56
CA LEU A 233 4.29 11.06 -0.36
C LEU A 233 3.13 10.29 0.25
N VAL A 234 3.27 8.99 0.49
CA VAL A 234 2.23 8.18 1.09
C VAL A 234 2.53 8.00 2.57
N ASP A 235 1.57 8.33 3.43
CA ASP A 235 1.68 8.00 4.85
C ASP A 235 1.68 6.48 5.02
N LYS A 236 2.69 5.95 5.70
CA LYS A 236 2.88 4.50 5.86
C LYS A 236 1.80 3.86 6.74
N GLY A 237 1.20 4.62 7.65
CA GLY A 237 0.16 4.12 8.54
C GLY A 237 -1.21 4.03 7.87
N SER A 238 -1.64 5.12 7.24
CA SER A 238 -2.94 5.23 6.58
C SER A 238 -2.96 4.74 5.13
N GLY A 239 -1.82 4.80 4.44
CA GLY A 239 -1.76 4.59 2.99
C GLY A 239 -2.35 5.75 2.18
N GLU A 240 -2.58 6.90 2.81
CA GLU A 240 -3.10 8.12 2.19
C GLU A 240 -1.99 8.98 1.59
N LEU A 241 -2.34 9.71 0.54
CA LEU A 241 -1.43 10.62 -0.15
C LEU A 241 -1.33 11.95 0.61
N MET A 242 -0.13 12.30 1.07
CA MET A 242 0.21 13.52 1.82
C MET A 242 0.53 14.71 0.90
N ILE A 243 -0.19 14.82 -0.22
CA ILE A 243 -0.17 16.00 -1.11
C ILE A 243 -1.60 16.34 -1.50
N ARG A 244 -1.82 17.62 -1.83
CA ARG A 244 -3.15 18.12 -2.22
C ARG A 244 -3.04 18.92 -3.52
N PRO A 245 -4.03 18.85 -4.43
CA PRO A 245 -4.06 19.75 -5.58
C PRO A 245 -4.04 21.20 -5.09
N LEU A 246 -3.18 22.03 -5.67
CA LEU A 246 -3.18 23.45 -5.37
C LEU A 246 -4.43 24.06 -6.00
N GLN A 247 -5.40 24.46 -5.17
CA GLN A 247 -6.59 25.15 -5.66
C GLN A 247 -6.13 26.48 -6.27
N GLN A 248 -6.26 26.61 -7.59
CA GLN A 248 -6.09 27.91 -8.22
C GLN A 248 -7.19 28.82 -7.66
N ALA A 249 -6.79 30.00 -7.18
CA ALA A 249 -7.76 31.02 -6.80
C ALA A 249 -8.69 31.24 -8.01
N LYS A 250 -10.00 31.08 -7.81
CA LYS A 250 -10.98 31.46 -8.82
C LYS A 250 -10.74 32.95 -9.11
N LYS A 251 -10.29 33.24 -10.33
CA LYS A 251 -10.14 34.60 -10.82
C LYS A 251 -11.50 35.25 -10.99
#